data_AF-A0A2V9Q516-F1
#
_entry.id   AF-A0A2V9Q516-F1
#
_cell.length_a   1.000
_cell.length_b   1.000
_cell.length_c   1.000
_cell.angle_alpha   90.00
_cell.angle_beta   90.00
_cell.angle_gamma   90.00
#
_symmetry.space_group_name_H-M   'P 1'
#
loop_
_entity.id
_entity.type
_entity.pdbx_description
1 polymer ?
#
loop_
_entity_poly.entity_id
_entity_poly.type
_entity_poly.pdbx_seq_one_letter_code
_entity_poly.pdbx_strand_id
1 'polypeptide(L)'
;MNINRLATILFSGFVLLIFARSAAAAAPCPLSQVNPSVTVCTPTPNALVQSMVHVVAGTTDSRPVTSMQVLVDGTLNQTFKASTIDTFVTLPIGNHTITVKGWDSAGPFKTVVPVAMQPPCALNPANQTVTICSLVAGSVVSQPFHVVAAATDSNPVKAMTLFIDGVGHGGISNSAILDMYASNLSLGTHTVGVQAQDNTGFVAKAPKITITVTDRTQGLSNLKHIIFFVQENRSFNDYFGMLGQYRVSLGLPNNIDGIDPNAALPNTQGVLVHPYHYQTVCTENLSPSWNESHTDVDGGKMDNFLKMTKSVPSTIDPTGTRAMGFYTEADLPSYYDAAARFATSDRFFSPLLANTNPNRMYLFTATSFGNTTPQSPPAGGFTQTTIFELLDQAGVSWRYYYRAKATSSFIQQFSIYKTDSAKVVPLGNDTANTNAANWQADIQNEAKLPQVIFIERGGTIGLDEHPDANIQKGAADAVNNIIIPFMQSASWPNSAFILTYDEGGGLYDHVLPAREIKPDTIAPKLPAGYVPGDFNQSGFRIPIIVISPWARPNFVSHTTRDYTSILRLIEDRFVAPATLPPGVNPWLTLRDKNADNMMEFFDFSAGPQLLNAPVIKTQPTSGVCKNSQEKAPGF
;
A
#
# COMPACT_ATOMS: atom_id res chain seq x y z
N MET A 1 -16.96 40.75 -53.53
CA MET A 1 -16.76 39.46 -54.22
C MET A 1 -17.16 38.37 -53.22
N ASN A 2 -18.35 37.77 -53.40
CA ASN A 2 -18.70 36.34 -53.21
C ASN A 2 -17.94 35.52 -52.14
N ILE A 3 -18.54 34.79 -51.18
CA ILE A 3 -19.81 34.02 -51.17
C ILE A 3 -20.23 33.75 -49.71
N ASN A 4 -21.52 33.99 -49.42
CA ASN A 4 -22.30 33.36 -48.35
C ASN A 4 -22.73 31.96 -48.80
N ARG A 5 -22.78 30.95 -47.91
CA ARG A 5 -23.85 29.94 -47.98
C ARG A 5 -24.07 29.17 -46.67
N LEU A 6 -25.34 29.18 -46.29
CA LEU A 6 -26.04 28.33 -45.33
C LEU A 6 -25.74 26.84 -45.56
N ALA A 7 -25.74 26.06 -44.48
CA ALA A 7 -25.96 24.62 -44.53
C ALA A 7 -27.20 24.26 -43.70
N THR A 8 -28.04 23.50 -44.38
CA THR A 8 -29.44 23.14 -44.13
C THR A 8 -29.60 22.10 -43.04
N ILE A 9 -30.61 22.29 -42.18
CA ILE A 9 -31.15 21.28 -41.27
C ILE A 9 -31.92 20.25 -42.11
N LEU A 10 -31.47 18.99 -42.10
CA LEU A 10 -32.22 17.85 -42.63
C LEU A 10 -32.57 16.91 -41.48
N PHE A 11 -33.83 17.02 -41.04
CA PHE A 11 -34.50 16.00 -40.23
C PHE A 11 -34.70 14.76 -41.10
N SER A 12 -34.04 13.65 -40.74
CA SER A 12 -34.45 12.32 -41.19
C SER A 12 -34.69 11.46 -39.96
N GLY A 13 -35.96 11.12 -39.73
CA GLY A 13 -36.37 10.20 -38.69
C GLY A 13 -35.91 8.79 -39.05
N PHE A 14 -35.08 8.22 -38.20
CA PHE A 14 -34.93 6.77 -38.12
C PHE A 14 -35.41 6.32 -36.74
N VAL A 15 -36.48 5.54 -36.75
CA VAL A 15 -37.01 4.83 -35.59
C VAL A 15 -35.92 3.88 -35.11
N LEU A 16 -35.21 4.26 -34.04
CA LEU A 16 -34.29 3.37 -33.36
C LEU A 16 -35.13 2.44 -32.48
N LEU A 17 -35.42 1.24 -32.98
CA LEU A 17 -35.86 0.14 -32.12
C LEU A 17 -34.74 -0.13 -31.10
N ILE A 18 -34.94 0.33 -29.87
CA ILE A 18 -34.09 -0.03 -28.73
C ILE A 18 -34.40 -1.49 -28.38
N PHE A 19 -33.69 -2.42 -29.00
CA PHE A 19 -33.45 -3.71 -28.36
C PHE A 19 -32.38 -3.47 -27.30
N ALA A 20 -32.80 -3.30 -26.06
CA ALA A 20 -31.93 -3.43 -24.90
C ALA A 20 -31.48 -4.90 -24.81
N ARG A 21 -30.45 -5.28 -25.57
CA ARG A 21 -29.61 -6.42 -25.21
C ARG A 21 -28.67 -5.92 -24.13
N SER A 22 -28.87 -6.41 -22.91
CA SER A 22 -27.83 -6.38 -21.88
C SER A 22 -26.55 -6.97 -22.49
N ALA A 23 -25.56 -6.12 -22.78
CA ALA A 23 -24.25 -6.59 -23.19
C ALA A 23 -23.68 -7.41 -22.01
N ALA A 24 -23.56 -8.72 -22.21
CA ALA A 24 -22.83 -9.58 -21.29
C ALA A 24 -21.39 -9.07 -21.22
N ALA A 25 -20.84 -8.93 -20.01
CA ALA A 25 -19.46 -8.51 -19.80
C ALA A 25 -18.53 -9.44 -20.60
N ALA A 26 -17.73 -8.88 -21.52
CA ALA A 26 -16.76 -9.62 -22.31
C ALA A 26 -15.64 -10.14 -21.39
N ALA A 27 -15.16 -11.36 -21.61
CA ALA A 27 -13.97 -11.84 -20.92
C ALA A 27 -12.76 -11.01 -21.35
N PRO A 28 -11.87 -10.58 -20.43
CA PRO A 28 -10.76 -9.66 -20.71
C PRO A 28 -9.56 -10.29 -21.44
N CYS A 29 -9.69 -11.53 -21.95
CA CYS A 29 -8.68 -12.16 -22.81
C CYS A 29 -9.32 -12.79 -24.06
N PRO A 30 -8.55 -12.96 -25.16
CA PRO A 30 -9.02 -13.71 -26.33
C PRO A 30 -9.45 -15.13 -25.95
N LEU A 31 -10.71 -15.47 -26.20
CA LEU A 31 -11.23 -16.80 -25.92
C LEU A 31 -10.75 -17.79 -26.99
N SER A 32 -10.46 -19.01 -26.54
CA SER A 32 -10.26 -20.19 -27.39
C SER A 32 -11.38 -20.28 -28.44
N GLN A 33 -11.03 -20.54 -29.69
CA GLN A 33 -12.01 -20.73 -30.78
C GLN A 33 -12.62 -22.14 -30.78
N VAL A 34 -12.19 -23.02 -29.86
CA VAL A 34 -12.70 -24.39 -29.72
C VAL A 34 -14.10 -24.37 -29.10
N ASN A 35 -15.00 -25.19 -29.64
CA ASN A 35 -16.41 -25.27 -29.23
C ASN A 35 -16.77 -26.70 -28.79
N PRO A 36 -17.21 -26.95 -27.53
CA PRO A 36 -17.26 -26.00 -26.41
C PRO A 36 -15.91 -25.89 -25.68
N SER A 37 -15.58 -24.72 -25.14
CA SER A 37 -14.39 -24.55 -24.29
C SER A 37 -14.54 -23.47 -23.22
N VAL A 38 -13.76 -23.61 -22.14
CA VAL A 38 -13.52 -22.55 -21.14
C VAL A 38 -12.11 -22.02 -21.35
N THR A 39 -11.94 -20.71 -21.46
CA THR A 39 -10.63 -20.06 -21.41
C THR A 39 -10.47 -19.40 -20.05
N VAL A 40 -9.45 -19.79 -19.27
CA VAL A 40 -9.09 -19.11 -18.02
C VAL A 40 -8.00 -18.09 -18.33
N CYS A 41 -8.35 -16.82 -18.26
CA CYS A 41 -7.47 -15.68 -18.55
C CYS A 41 -6.43 -15.45 -17.46
N THR A 42 -6.84 -15.61 -16.21
CA THR A 42 -5.97 -15.58 -15.03
C THR A 42 -6.55 -16.54 -13.98
N PRO A 43 -5.71 -17.27 -13.21
CA PRO A 43 -4.26 -17.30 -13.32
C PRO A 43 -3.78 -18.08 -14.55
N THR A 44 -2.52 -17.88 -14.95
CA THR A 44 -1.89 -18.71 -15.98
C THR A 44 -1.45 -20.07 -15.40
N PRO A 45 -1.34 -21.13 -16.21
CA PRO A 45 -0.86 -22.42 -15.73
C PRO A 45 0.52 -22.33 -15.08
N ASN A 46 0.65 -22.91 -13.90
CA ASN A 46 1.81 -22.91 -13.01
C ASN A 46 2.21 -21.53 -12.48
N ALA A 47 1.30 -20.55 -12.51
CA ALA A 47 1.56 -19.23 -11.93
C ALA A 47 1.86 -19.36 -10.43
N LEU A 48 2.88 -18.61 -10.00
CA LEU A 48 3.01 -18.22 -8.61
C LEU A 48 1.95 -17.15 -8.34
N VAL A 49 1.02 -17.46 -7.45
CA VAL A 49 -0.14 -16.62 -7.15
C VAL A 49 -0.12 -16.27 -5.66
N GLN A 50 -0.85 -15.25 -5.24
CA GLN A 50 -1.09 -15.03 -3.82
C GLN A 50 -2.59 -15.24 -3.56
N SER A 51 -3.04 -15.52 -2.33
CA SER A 51 -4.47 -15.64 -2.02
C SER A 51 -5.06 -14.27 -1.62
N MET A 52 -6.25 -13.86 -2.08
CA MET A 52 -7.16 -14.56 -3.00
C MET A 52 -6.67 -14.48 -4.45
N VAL A 53 -6.77 -15.60 -5.18
CA VAL A 53 -6.38 -15.71 -6.59
C VAL A 53 -7.49 -15.18 -7.48
N HIS A 54 -7.13 -14.26 -8.37
CA HIS A 54 -8.02 -13.75 -9.41
C HIS A 54 -8.30 -14.86 -10.43
N VAL A 55 -9.56 -15.24 -10.59
CA VAL A 55 -10.03 -16.21 -11.57
C VAL A 55 -10.93 -15.49 -12.55
N VAL A 56 -10.40 -15.26 -13.74
CA VAL A 56 -11.16 -14.70 -14.84
C VAL A 56 -11.24 -15.71 -15.95
N ALA A 57 -12.45 -15.96 -16.44
CA ALA A 57 -12.65 -16.92 -17.52
C ALA A 57 -13.86 -16.58 -18.38
N GLY A 58 -13.85 -17.08 -19.61
CA GLY A 58 -15.01 -17.02 -20.50
C GLY A 58 -15.16 -18.30 -21.31
N THR A 59 -16.35 -18.51 -21.85
CA THR A 59 -16.66 -19.69 -22.66
C THR A 59 -16.82 -19.37 -24.14
N THR A 60 -16.36 -20.29 -24.99
CA THR A 60 -16.74 -20.34 -26.40
C THR A 60 -17.62 -21.55 -26.62
N ASP A 61 -18.89 -21.32 -26.95
CA ASP A 61 -19.86 -22.39 -27.18
C ASP A 61 -20.91 -21.96 -28.22
N SER A 62 -21.32 -22.89 -29.08
CA SER A 62 -22.47 -22.71 -29.98
C SER A 62 -23.83 -22.82 -29.29
N ARG A 63 -23.87 -23.39 -28.08
CA ARG A 63 -25.06 -23.52 -27.25
C ARG A 63 -25.04 -22.49 -26.11
N PRO A 64 -26.21 -22.00 -25.64
CA PRO A 64 -26.25 -21.09 -24.51
C PRO A 64 -25.65 -21.73 -23.25
N VAL A 65 -24.59 -21.12 -22.72
CA VAL A 65 -24.03 -21.50 -21.42
C VAL A 65 -24.97 -21.01 -20.32
N THR A 66 -25.43 -21.95 -19.50
CA THR A 66 -26.42 -21.71 -18.44
C THR A 66 -25.78 -21.35 -17.11
N SER A 67 -24.56 -21.85 -16.87
CA SER A 67 -23.78 -21.52 -15.68
C SER A 67 -22.29 -21.80 -15.85
N MET A 68 -21.49 -21.13 -15.04
CA MET A 68 -20.08 -21.43 -14.81
C MET A 68 -19.83 -21.67 -13.32
N GLN A 69 -18.86 -22.51 -13.01
CA GLN A 69 -18.41 -22.81 -11.66
C GLN A 69 -16.91 -22.67 -11.56
N VAL A 70 -16.44 -22.16 -10.42
CA VAL A 70 -15.02 -22.22 -10.04
C VAL A 70 -14.88 -23.22 -8.91
N LEU A 71 -13.95 -24.14 -9.08
CA LEU A 71 -13.58 -25.13 -8.07
C LEU A 71 -12.11 -24.94 -7.72
N VAL A 72 -11.78 -25.09 -6.44
CA VAL A 72 -10.41 -25.13 -5.91
C VAL A 72 -10.16 -26.56 -5.45
N ASP A 73 -9.14 -27.20 -5.99
CA ASP A 73 -8.76 -28.59 -5.65
C ASP A 73 -9.93 -29.56 -5.75
N GLY A 74 -10.74 -29.39 -6.79
CA GLY A 74 -11.93 -30.20 -7.04
C GLY A 74 -13.15 -29.87 -6.16
N THR A 75 -13.01 -28.97 -5.18
CA THR A 75 -14.10 -28.51 -4.31
C THR A 75 -14.76 -27.27 -4.90
N LEU A 76 -16.10 -27.29 -5.02
CA LEU A 76 -16.86 -26.14 -5.53
C LEU A 76 -16.65 -24.92 -4.63
N ASN A 77 -16.13 -23.84 -5.19
CA ASN A 77 -15.93 -22.56 -4.50
C ASN A 77 -17.11 -21.62 -4.77
N GLN A 78 -17.44 -21.37 -6.04
CA GLN A 78 -18.48 -20.43 -6.46
C GLN A 78 -19.22 -20.90 -7.72
N THR A 79 -20.48 -20.45 -7.89
CA THR A 79 -21.32 -20.69 -9.08
C THR A 79 -21.87 -19.38 -9.62
N PHE A 80 -21.86 -19.22 -10.94
CA PHE A 80 -22.27 -18.03 -11.66
C PHE A 80 -23.29 -18.39 -12.74
N LYS A 81 -24.37 -17.60 -12.88
CA LYS A 81 -25.31 -17.70 -14.00
C LYS A 81 -24.86 -16.80 -15.15
N ALA A 82 -23.68 -17.07 -15.69
CA ALA A 82 -23.04 -16.28 -16.73
C ALA A 82 -22.16 -17.17 -17.62
N SER A 83 -21.80 -16.66 -18.82
CA SER A 83 -20.85 -17.27 -19.77
C SER A 83 -19.43 -16.67 -19.66
N THR A 84 -19.26 -15.72 -18.74
CA THR A 84 -17.98 -15.13 -18.34
C THR A 84 -18.00 -14.97 -16.83
N ILE A 85 -16.84 -15.08 -16.20
CA ILE A 85 -16.65 -14.91 -14.76
C ILE A 85 -15.43 -14.03 -14.51
N ASP A 86 -15.54 -13.21 -13.48
CA ASP A 86 -14.47 -12.43 -12.89
C ASP A 86 -14.69 -12.53 -11.38
N THR A 87 -13.89 -13.35 -10.73
CA THR A 87 -14.04 -13.64 -9.30
C THR A 87 -12.69 -13.88 -8.65
N PHE A 88 -12.70 -13.95 -7.34
CA PHE A 88 -11.53 -14.30 -6.54
C PHE A 88 -11.83 -15.60 -5.81
N VAL A 89 -10.86 -16.50 -5.82
CA VAL A 89 -10.90 -17.68 -4.98
C VAL A 89 -9.82 -17.57 -3.93
N THR A 90 -10.20 -17.67 -2.67
CA THR A 90 -9.21 -17.94 -1.63
C THR A 90 -8.60 -19.28 -1.94
N LEU A 91 -7.32 -19.26 -2.27
CA LEU A 91 -6.54 -20.48 -2.15
C LEU A 91 -6.04 -20.54 -0.71
N PRO A 92 -6.07 -21.72 -0.08
CA PRO A 92 -5.05 -22.02 0.88
C PRO A 92 -3.69 -21.80 0.23
N ILE A 93 -2.67 -21.93 1.02
CA ILE A 93 -1.35 -21.89 0.45
C ILE A 93 -1.04 -23.23 -0.20
N GLY A 94 -0.03 -23.27 -1.07
CA GLY A 94 0.50 -24.50 -1.62
C GLY A 94 0.30 -24.59 -3.12
N ASN A 95 0.43 -25.80 -3.64
CA ASN A 95 0.08 -26.11 -5.01
C ASN A 95 -1.42 -26.39 -5.06
N HIS A 96 -2.13 -25.64 -5.89
CA HIS A 96 -3.56 -25.79 -6.09
C HIS A 96 -3.89 -26.02 -7.55
N THR A 97 -5.10 -26.52 -7.76
CA THR A 97 -5.74 -26.53 -9.07
C THR A 97 -7.00 -25.66 -9.03
N ILE A 98 -7.03 -24.63 -9.87
CA ILE A 98 -8.25 -23.88 -10.13
C ILE A 98 -8.92 -24.50 -11.34
N THR A 99 -10.10 -25.09 -11.15
CA THR A 99 -10.91 -25.62 -12.23
C THR A 99 -12.06 -24.67 -12.52
N VAL A 100 -12.17 -24.18 -13.74
CA VAL A 100 -13.35 -23.46 -14.21
C VAL A 100 -14.16 -24.35 -15.13
N LYS A 101 -15.45 -24.48 -14.85
CA LYS A 101 -16.36 -25.44 -15.49
C LYS A 101 -17.61 -24.73 -16.00
N GLY A 102 -17.90 -24.81 -17.29
CA GLY A 102 -19.14 -24.30 -17.90
C GLY A 102 -20.15 -25.41 -18.14
N TRP A 103 -21.45 -25.08 -18.19
CA TRP A 103 -22.55 -25.99 -18.53
C TRP A 103 -23.42 -25.43 -19.65
N ASP A 104 -23.59 -26.21 -20.71
CA ASP A 104 -24.61 -26.01 -21.74
C ASP A 104 -25.69 -27.11 -21.65
N SER A 105 -26.56 -27.20 -22.66
CA SER A 105 -27.58 -28.25 -22.74
C SER A 105 -27.02 -29.65 -23.07
N ALA A 106 -25.75 -29.78 -23.47
CA ALA A 106 -25.09 -31.05 -23.78
C ALA A 106 -24.27 -31.58 -22.58
N GLY A 107 -23.87 -30.73 -21.64
CA GLY A 107 -23.23 -31.11 -20.38
C GLY A 107 -22.09 -30.17 -19.97
N PRO A 108 -21.27 -30.56 -18.97
CA PRO A 108 -20.17 -29.74 -18.52
C PRO A 108 -18.91 -29.83 -19.41
N PHE A 109 -18.20 -28.72 -19.54
CA PHE A 109 -16.86 -28.63 -20.10
C PHE A 109 -15.98 -27.79 -19.16
N LYS A 110 -14.65 -28.01 -19.12
CA LYS A 110 -13.77 -27.39 -18.11
C LYS A 110 -12.35 -27.13 -18.57
N THR A 111 -11.69 -26.22 -17.86
CA THR A 111 -10.25 -25.99 -17.90
C THR A 111 -9.70 -26.06 -16.47
N VAL A 112 -8.53 -26.69 -16.30
CA VAL A 112 -7.84 -26.84 -15.01
C VAL A 112 -6.52 -26.09 -15.09
N VAL A 113 -6.28 -25.20 -14.13
CA VAL A 113 -5.09 -24.38 -14.05
C VAL A 113 -4.33 -24.72 -12.77
N PRO A 114 -3.16 -25.37 -12.84
CA PRO A 114 -2.29 -25.52 -11.68
C PRO A 114 -1.72 -24.16 -11.28
N VAL A 115 -1.61 -23.86 -9.99
CA VAL A 115 -0.97 -22.66 -9.46
C VAL A 115 -0.27 -22.97 -8.14
N ALA A 116 0.67 -22.13 -7.71
CA ALA A 116 1.37 -22.28 -6.44
C ALA A 116 1.36 -20.96 -5.67
N MET A 117 1.09 -20.94 -4.37
CA MET A 117 1.13 -19.67 -3.64
C MET A 117 2.57 -19.15 -3.44
N GLN A 118 2.86 -17.84 -3.59
CA GLN A 118 4.17 -17.24 -3.31
C GLN A 118 4.21 -16.58 -1.92
N PRO A 119 5.28 -16.77 -1.12
CA PRO A 119 5.44 -16.09 0.16
C PRO A 119 5.96 -14.65 0.00
N PRO A 120 5.67 -13.75 0.96
CA PRO A 120 6.09 -12.35 0.92
C PRO A 120 7.54 -12.15 1.41
N CYS A 121 8.36 -13.20 1.42
CA CYS A 121 9.76 -13.12 1.83
C CYS A 121 10.64 -14.09 1.04
N ALA A 122 11.94 -13.76 0.96
CA ALA A 122 12.94 -14.69 0.46
C ALA A 122 13.03 -15.91 1.39
N LEU A 123 13.03 -17.10 0.80
CA LEU A 123 13.09 -18.35 1.55
C LEU A 123 14.51 -18.81 1.77
N ASN A 124 14.73 -19.51 2.88
CA ASN A 124 15.96 -20.29 3.04
C ASN A 124 16.05 -21.34 1.91
N PRO A 125 17.08 -21.27 1.03
CA PRO A 125 17.17 -22.18 -0.11
C PRO A 125 17.52 -23.62 0.28
N ALA A 126 17.90 -23.88 1.54
CA ALA A 126 18.21 -25.21 2.01
C ALA A 126 16.94 -26.09 2.06
N ASN A 127 17.10 -27.32 1.62
CA ASN A 127 16.05 -28.34 1.65
C ASN A 127 15.57 -28.60 3.09
N GLN A 128 14.28 -28.94 3.22
CA GLN A 128 13.63 -29.27 4.50
C GLN A 128 13.74 -28.16 5.56
N THR A 129 13.48 -26.92 5.15
CA THR A 129 13.49 -25.75 6.05
C THR A 129 12.15 -25.02 6.07
N VAL A 130 11.94 -24.18 7.09
CA VAL A 130 10.79 -23.27 7.22
C VAL A 130 11.28 -21.87 7.58
N THR A 131 10.75 -20.87 6.89
CA THR A 131 11.02 -19.44 7.05
C THR A 131 9.73 -18.74 7.48
N ILE A 132 9.72 -18.03 8.61
CA ILE A 132 8.59 -17.15 8.99
C ILE A 132 8.82 -15.80 8.31
N CYS A 133 7.84 -15.31 7.55
CA CYS A 133 7.94 -14.12 6.73
C CYS A 133 7.32 -12.86 7.37
N SER A 134 6.25 -12.98 8.15
CA SER A 134 5.48 -11.81 8.61
C SER A 134 5.82 -11.34 10.03
N LEU A 135 6.66 -12.08 10.76
CA LEU A 135 7.02 -11.79 12.14
C LEU A 135 8.52 -12.05 12.38
N VAL A 136 9.12 -11.24 13.24
CA VAL A 136 10.49 -11.42 13.70
C VAL A 136 10.53 -11.58 15.22
N ALA A 137 11.64 -12.08 15.76
CA ALA A 137 11.81 -12.15 17.20
C ALA A 137 11.77 -10.75 17.83
N GLY A 138 10.91 -10.59 18.83
CA GLY A 138 10.66 -9.33 19.53
C GLY A 138 9.47 -8.52 19.00
N SER A 139 8.79 -8.95 17.93
CA SER A 139 7.60 -8.25 17.40
C SER A 139 6.57 -7.99 18.50
N VAL A 140 6.04 -6.77 18.54
CA VAL A 140 4.91 -6.40 19.41
C VAL A 140 3.68 -6.32 18.53
N VAL A 141 2.63 -7.06 18.85
CA VAL A 141 1.46 -7.20 17.97
C VAL A 141 0.17 -6.94 18.71
N SER A 142 -0.80 -6.38 17.99
CA SER A 142 -2.19 -6.31 18.44
C SER A 142 -3.01 -7.43 17.79
N GLN A 143 -4.15 -7.81 18.38
CA GLN A 143 -4.94 -8.95 17.89
C GLN A 143 -6.15 -8.52 17.05
N PRO A 144 -6.44 -9.18 15.90
CA PRO A 144 -5.67 -10.28 15.30
C PRO A 144 -4.37 -9.80 14.66
N PHE A 145 -3.36 -10.68 14.59
CA PHE A 145 -2.12 -10.44 13.86
C PHE A 145 -1.85 -11.54 12.84
N HIS A 146 -1.09 -11.19 11.79
CA HIS A 146 -0.87 -12.04 10.63
C HIS A 146 0.41 -12.88 10.78
N VAL A 147 0.30 -14.19 10.59
CA VAL A 147 1.44 -15.11 10.53
C VAL A 147 1.52 -15.71 9.14
N VAL A 148 2.57 -15.35 8.41
CA VAL A 148 2.96 -15.92 7.12
C VAL A 148 4.29 -16.63 7.26
N ALA A 149 4.41 -17.85 6.76
CA ALA A 149 5.64 -18.64 6.75
C ALA A 149 5.69 -19.56 5.54
N ALA A 150 6.85 -20.03 5.13
CA ALA A 150 7.03 -20.88 3.97
C ALA A 150 8.14 -21.89 4.13
N ALA A 151 7.99 -23.05 3.50
CA ALA A 151 8.89 -24.16 3.54
C ALA A 151 9.59 -24.34 2.20
N THR A 152 10.87 -24.67 2.26
CA THR A 152 11.67 -25.07 1.10
C THR A 152 11.94 -26.55 1.24
N ASP A 153 11.34 -27.36 0.36
CA ASP A 153 11.44 -28.81 0.41
C ASP A 153 11.42 -29.41 -1.01
N SER A 154 12.30 -30.39 -1.24
CA SER A 154 12.39 -31.21 -2.45
C SER A 154 11.22 -32.21 -2.56
N ASN A 155 10.63 -32.58 -1.43
CA ASN A 155 9.41 -33.37 -1.36
C ASN A 155 8.20 -32.43 -1.23
N PRO A 156 7.03 -32.78 -1.80
CA PRO A 156 5.84 -31.99 -1.58
C PRO A 156 5.48 -31.92 -0.10
N VAL A 157 5.26 -30.70 0.40
CA VAL A 157 4.85 -30.44 1.78
C VAL A 157 3.38 -30.85 1.96
N LYS A 158 3.14 -31.73 2.92
CA LYS A 158 1.83 -32.28 3.27
C LYS A 158 1.04 -31.37 4.21
N ALA A 159 1.70 -30.69 5.14
CA ALA A 159 1.04 -29.78 6.06
C ALA A 159 2.00 -28.74 6.66
N MET A 160 1.49 -27.55 6.93
CA MET A 160 2.14 -26.51 7.74
C MET A 160 1.30 -26.26 9.00
N THR A 161 1.91 -26.15 10.17
CA THR A 161 1.19 -25.93 11.44
C THR A 161 1.78 -24.77 12.23
N LEU A 162 0.92 -23.86 12.69
CA LEU A 162 1.25 -22.77 13.59
C LEU A 162 1.16 -23.26 15.04
N PHE A 163 2.16 -22.90 15.84
CA PHE A 163 2.19 -23.15 17.28
C PHE A 163 2.36 -21.84 18.03
N ILE A 164 1.53 -21.62 19.05
CA ILE A 164 1.70 -20.56 20.03
C ILE A 164 1.95 -21.24 21.39
N ASP A 165 3.07 -20.92 22.02
CA ASP A 165 3.49 -21.52 23.31
C ASP A 165 3.57 -23.06 23.27
N GLY A 166 3.93 -23.58 22.10
CA GLY A 166 4.00 -25.03 21.85
C GLY A 166 2.63 -25.69 21.66
N VAL A 167 1.52 -24.95 21.75
CA VAL A 167 0.16 -25.43 21.47
C VAL A 167 -0.21 -25.14 20.02
N GLY A 168 -0.76 -26.11 19.31
CA GLY A 168 -1.20 -25.94 17.93
C GLY A 168 -2.32 -24.88 17.84
N HIS A 169 -2.11 -23.87 16.99
CA HIS A 169 -3.02 -22.74 16.78
C HIS A 169 -3.57 -22.73 15.34
N GLY A 170 -3.79 -23.92 14.78
CA GLY A 170 -4.24 -24.12 13.40
C GLY A 170 -3.10 -24.44 12.43
N GLY A 171 -3.47 -24.76 11.20
CA GLY A 171 -2.54 -25.14 10.15
C GLY A 171 -3.22 -25.30 8.79
N ILE A 172 -2.41 -25.47 7.76
CA ILE A 172 -2.84 -25.61 6.37
C ILE A 172 -2.32 -26.94 5.83
N SER A 173 -3.18 -27.68 5.12
CA SER A 173 -2.84 -28.98 4.51
C SER A 173 -2.50 -28.82 3.03
N ASN A 174 -1.69 -29.74 2.50
CA ASN A 174 -1.21 -29.79 1.11
C ASN A 174 -0.52 -28.50 0.66
N SER A 175 0.23 -27.89 1.58
CA SER A 175 0.82 -26.58 1.34
C SER A 175 2.21 -26.41 1.90
N ALA A 176 3.07 -25.76 1.13
CA ALA A 176 4.42 -25.38 1.55
C ALA A 176 4.49 -23.99 2.20
N ILE A 177 3.38 -23.33 2.52
CA ILE A 177 3.40 -22.04 3.22
C ILE A 177 2.22 -22.01 4.23
N LEU A 178 2.28 -21.13 5.21
CA LEU A 178 1.25 -20.83 6.21
C LEU A 178 0.91 -19.32 6.10
N ASP A 179 -0.37 -18.94 6.14
CA ASP A 179 -0.90 -17.58 6.03
C ASP A 179 -2.21 -17.62 6.82
N MET A 180 -2.13 -17.16 8.06
CA MET A 180 -3.21 -17.26 9.02
C MET A 180 -3.19 -16.04 9.93
N TYR A 181 -4.36 -15.56 10.32
CA TYR A 181 -4.48 -14.62 11.42
C TYR A 181 -4.57 -15.39 12.74
N ALA A 182 -3.76 -14.99 13.73
CA ALA A 182 -3.82 -15.48 15.10
C ALA A 182 -4.57 -14.48 15.99
N SER A 183 -5.35 -14.99 16.93
CA SER A 183 -6.21 -14.21 17.83
C SER A 183 -6.55 -14.99 19.11
N ASN A 184 -7.26 -14.37 20.04
CA ASN A 184 -7.65 -14.94 21.33
C ASN A 184 -6.46 -15.39 22.20
N LEU A 185 -5.35 -14.67 22.13
CA LEU A 185 -4.22 -14.83 23.03
C LEU A 185 -4.38 -13.94 24.26
N SER A 186 -3.79 -14.32 25.39
CA SER A 186 -3.64 -13.42 26.52
C SER A 186 -2.72 -12.25 26.17
N LEU A 187 -2.77 -11.16 26.94
CA LEU A 187 -1.72 -10.13 26.84
C LEU A 187 -0.41 -10.66 27.41
N GLY A 188 0.72 -10.23 26.85
CA GLY A 188 2.05 -10.59 27.30
C GLY A 188 2.88 -11.33 26.27
N THR A 189 3.94 -11.98 26.74
CA THR A 189 4.93 -12.64 25.88
C THR A 189 4.49 -14.04 25.46
N HIS A 190 4.60 -14.33 24.17
CA HIS A 190 4.27 -15.61 23.56
C HIS A 190 5.39 -16.10 22.65
N THR A 191 5.53 -17.42 22.50
CA THR A 191 6.43 -18.03 21.52
C THR A 191 5.67 -18.49 20.30
N VAL A 192 6.08 -18.05 19.11
CA VAL A 192 5.54 -18.46 17.82
C VAL A 192 6.48 -19.47 17.19
N GLY A 193 5.95 -20.62 16.77
CA GLY A 193 6.70 -21.61 16.00
C GLY A 193 5.88 -22.08 14.81
N VAL A 194 6.54 -22.39 13.71
CA VAL A 194 5.91 -22.98 12.52
C VAL A 194 6.64 -24.27 12.16
N GLN A 195 5.88 -25.30 11.78
CA GLN A 195 6.42 -26.58 11.33
C GLN A 195 5.85 -26.96 9.97
N ALA A 196 6.67 -27.58 9.12
CA ALA A 196 6.26 -28.16 7.84
C ALA A 196 6.48 -29.68 7.89
N GLN A 197 5.45 -30.46 7.60
CA GLN A 197 5.56 -31.91 7.41
C GLN A 197 5.51 -32.23 5.92
N ASP A 198 6.48 -32.98 5.40
CA ASP A 198 6.48 -33.44 4.01
C ASP A 198 5.74 -34.79 3.82
N ASN A 199 5.57 -35.21 2.56
CA ASN A 199 4.93 -36.49 2.24
C ASN A 199 5.74 -37.74 2.67
N THR A 200 7.01 -37.59 3.06
CA THR A 200 7.83 -38.68 3.62
C THR A 200 7.67 -38.79 5.13
N GLY A 201 7.03 -37.80 5.76
CA GLY A 201 6.82 -37.72 7.20
C GLY A 201 7.89 -36.90 7.94
N PHE A 202 8.88 -36.35 7.22
CA PHE A 202 9.86 -35.45 7.81
C PHE A 202 9.19 -34.16 8.29
N VAL A 203 9.64 -33.61 9.42
CA VAL A 203 9.10 -32.37 10.00
C VAL A 203 10.18 -31.31 10.13
N ALA A 204 10.19 -30.36 9.21
CA ALA A 204 10.99 -29.14 9.30
C ALA A 204 10.38 -28.17 10.30
N LYS A 205 11.20 -27.45 11.07
CA LYS A 205 10.75 -26.48 12.07
C LYS A 205 11.46 -25.16 11.88
N ALA A 206 10.69 -24.07 11.83
CA ALA A 206 11.26 -22.73 11.91
C ALA A 206 11.87 -22.52 13.32
N PRO A 207 12.92 -21.69 13.45
CA PRO A 207 13.31 -21.16 14.75
C PRO A 207 12.10 -20.53 15.45
N LYS A 208 11.90 -20.85 16.74
CA LYS A 208 10.85 -20.21 17.52
C LYS A 208 11.20 -18.74 17.70
N ILE A 209 10.25 -17.86 17.40
CA ILE A 209 10.38 -16.43 17.67
C ILE A 209 9.53 -16.06 18.87
N THR A 210 9.97 -15.06 19.64
CA THR A 210 9.18 -14.51 20.74
C THR A 210 8.45 -13.27 20.27
N ILE A 211 7.17 -13.12 20.62
CA ILE A 211 6.38 -11.92 20.36
C ILE A 211 5.77 -11.40 21.67
N THR A 212 5.33 -10.15 21.67
CA THR A 212 4.53 -9.58 22.77
C THR A 212 3.16 -9.16 22.24
N VAL A 213 2.10 -9.74 22.79
CA VAL A 213 0.72 -9.37 22.50
C VAL A 213 0.30 -8.24 23.43
N THR A 214 -0.09 -7.10 22.85
CA THR A 214 -0.53 -5.92 23.61
C THR A 214 -2.00 -5.62 23.40
N ASP A 215 -2.61 -4.94 24.39
CA ASP A 215 -3.92 -4.32 24.22
C ASP A 215 -3.78 -3.16 23.21
N ARG A 216 -4.73 -3.11 22.27
CA ARG A 216 -4.81 -2.10 21.21
C ARG A 216 -4.90 -0.67 21.74
N THR A 217 -5.43 -0.50 22.94
CA THR A 217 -5.72 0.82 23.53
C THR A 217 -4.80 1.18 24.69
N GLN A 218 -3.98 0.25 25.16
CA GLN A 218 -3.16 0.45 26.35
C GLN A 218 -2.14 1.56 26.14
N GLY A 219 -2.30 2.66 26.89
CA GLY A 219 -1.42 3.82 26.83
C GLY A 219 -1.72 4.79 25.70
N LEU A 220 -2.64 4.47 24.78
CA LEU A 220 -3.04 5.39 23.70
C LEU A 220 -3.56 6.71 24.23
N SER A 221 -4.21 6.73 25.39
CA SER A 221 -4.67 7.96 26.05
C SER A 221 -3.56 9.00 26.29
N ASN A 222 -2.29 8.59 26.33
CA ASN A 222 -1.14 9.50 26.41
C ASN A 222 -0.93 10.33 25.14
N LEU A 223 -1.40 9.84 23.98
CA LEU A 223 -1.40 10.60 22.74
C LEU A 223 -2.66 11.47 22.70
N LYS A 224 -2.56 12.75 23.05
CA LYS A 224 -3.64 13.73 22.86
C LYS A 224 -3.74 14.20 21.41
N HIS A 225 -2.63 14.19 20.67
CA HIS A 225 -2.58 14.63 19.28
C HIS A 225 -1.93 13.57 18.37
N ILE A 226 -2.60 13.25 17.27
CA ILE A 226 -2.02 12.44 16.19
C ILE A 226 -1.94 13.33 14.94
N ILE A 227 -0.73 13.56 14.47
CA ILE A 227 -0.42 14.36 13.28
C ILE A 227 0.06 13.41 12.19
N PHE A 228 -0.48 13.52 10.99
CA PHE A 228 -0.02 12.75 9.84
C PHE A 228 0.18 13.66 8.61
N PHE A 229 1.32 13.47 7.95
CA PHE A 229 1.81 14.27 6.84
C PHE A 229 2.23 13.34 5.69
N VAL A 230 1.73 13.62 4.49
CA VAL A 230 1.89 12.75 3.32
C VAL A 230 2.52 13.53 2.16
N GLN A 231 3.75 13.16 1.81
CA GLN A 231 4.52 13.61 0.64
C GLN A 231 4.18 12.76 -0.61
N GLU A 232 4.85 12.95 -1.74
CA GLU A 232 4.50 12.28 -3.01
C GLU A 232 5.58 11.35 -3.58
N ASN A 233 5.15 10.26 -4.20
CA ASN A 233 5.84 9.49 -5.24
C ASN A 233 7.25 9.01 -4.87
N ARG A 234 7.41 8.30 -3.75
CA ARG A 234 8.69 7.73 -3.31
C ARG A 234 8.54 6.30 -2.84
N SER A 235 9.24 5.39 -3.49
CA SER A 235 9.36 4.01 -3.01
C SER A 235 10.26 3.94 -1.79
N PHE A 236 10.11 2.89 -0.97
CA PHE A 236 10.99 2.66 0.18
C PHE A 236 12.45 2.50 -0.28
N ASN A 237 12.69 1.70 -1.32
CA ASN A 237 14.02 1.48 -1.87
C ASN A 237 14.69 2.78 -2.37
N ASP A 238 13.93 3.70 -2.97
CA ASP A 238 14.46 4.98 -3.44
C ASP A 238 15.03 5.83 -2.29
N TYR A 239 14.29 5.96 -1.19
CA TYR A 239 14.70 6.84 -0.08
C TYR A 239 15.44 6.13 1.03
N PHE A 240 14.98 4.96 1.45
CA PHE A 240 15.48 4.21 2.61
C PHE A 240 16.08 2.85 2.23
N GLY A 241 16.30 2.57 0.95
CA GLY A 241 17.00 1.37 0.50
C GLY A 241 18.37 1.21 1.16
N MET A 242 19.06 2.31 1.47
CA MET A 242 20.38 2.31 2.12
C MET A 242 20.34 2.59 3.62
N LEU A 243 19.16 2.70 4.23
CA LEU A 243 18.99 3.05 5.65
C LEU A 243 19.68 2.03 6.58
N GLY A 244 19.71 0.75 6.19
CA GLY A 244 20.41 -0.30 6.92
C GLY A 244 21.91 -0.03 7.08
N GLN A 245 22.58 0.45 6.02
CA GLN A 245 24.01 0.79 6.07
C GLN A 245 24.26 2.03 6.94
N TYR A 246 23.39 3.04 6.83
CA TYR A 246 23.46 4.20 7.70
C TYR A 246 23.29 3.84 9.18
N ARG A 247 22.36 2.93 9.52
CA ARG A 247 22.18 2.42 10.89
C ARG A 247 23.46 1.75 11.41
N VAL A 248 24.13 0.94 10.61
CA VAL A 248 25.43 0.34 10.97
C VAL A 248 26.48 1.42 11.29
N SER A 249 26.51 2.51 10.52
CA SER A 249 27.42 3.63 10.80
C SER A 249 27.19 4.31 12.16
N LEU A 250 25.98 4.16 12.72
CA LEU A 250 25.60 4.63 14.06
C LEU A 250 25.78 3.58 15.16
N GLY A 251 26.29 2.38 14.83
CA GLY A 251 26.40 1.25 15.76
C GLY A 251 25.07 0.51 16.01
N LEU A 252 24.06 0.74 15.16
CA LEU A 252 22.77 0.04 15.20
C LEU A 252 22.80 -1.21 14.29
N PRO A 253 21.93 -2.21 14.52
CA PRO A 253 21.86 -3.39 13.67
C PRO A 253 21.38 -3.04 12.24
N ASN A 254 21.91 -3.78 11.26
CA ASN A 254 21.37 -3.79 9.90
C ASN A 254 20.13 -4.70 9.83
N ASN A 255 19.03 -4.22 10.39
CA ASN A 255 17.74 -4.90 10.39
C ASN A 255 16.74 -4.16 9.48
N ILE A 256 17.17 -3.79 8.28
CA ILE A 256 16.32 -3.17 7.26
C ILE A 256 16.38 -4.05 6.02
N ASP A 257 15.22 -4.42 5.50
CA ASP A 257 15.10 -5.02 4.17
C ASP A 257 15.25 -3.93 3.09
N GLY A 258 16.51 -3.50 2.92
CA GLY A 258 16.91 -2.43 2.03
C GLY A 258 17.09 -2.88 0.59
N ILE A 259 17.57 -1.97 -0.25
CA ILE A 259 17.85 -2.27 -1.65
C ILE A 259 19.03 -3.24 -1.76
N ASP A 260 18.88 -4.33 -2.52
CA ASP A 260 19.99 -5.25 -2.83
C ASP A 260 20.87 -4.62 -3.93
N PRO A 261 22.13 -4.25 -3.64
CA PRO A 261 23.02 -3.66 -4.66
C PRO A 261 23.35 -4.63 -5.80
N ASN A 262 23.12 -5.94 -5.64
CA ASN A 262 23.33 -6.94 -6.68
C ASN A 262 22.09 -7.17 -7.55
N ALA A 263 20.94 -6.59 -7.20
CA ALA A 263 19.74 -6.64 -8.04
C ALA A 263 20.08 -6.13 -9.44
N ALA A 264 19.49 -6.74 -10.47
CA ALA A 264 19.75 -6.37 -11.85
C ALA A 264 18.49 -6.56 -12.68
N LEU A 265 17.97 -5.47 -13.25
CA LEU A 265 16.79 -5.52 -14.11
C LEU A 265 17.16 -5.19 -15.56
N PRO A 266 16.57 -5.87 -16.56
CA PRO A 266 16.79 -5.53 -17.95
C PRO A 266 16.11 -4.19 -18.28
N ASN A 267 16.88 -3.24 -18.78
CA ASN A 267 16.36 -1.99 -19.31
C ASN A 267 15.55 -2.24 -20.60
N THR A 268 15.07 -1.15 -21.20
CA THR A 268 14.23 -1.24 -22.40
C THR A 268 14.92 -1.77 -23.67
N GLN A 269 16.23 -2.01 -23.60
CA GLN A 269 17.08 -2.61 -24.64
C GLN A 269 17.59 -4.00 -24.23
N GLY A 270 17.21 -4.52 -23.06
CA GLY A 270 17.66 -5.80 -22.52
C GLY A 270 19.01 -5.78 -21.80
N VAL A 271 19.60 -4.59 -21.62
CA VAL A 271 20.86 -4.45 -20.85
C VAL A 271 20.53 -4.45 -19.37
N LEU A 272 21.23 -5.27 -18.58
CA LEU A 272 21.05 -5.32 -17.13
C LEU A 272 21.54 -4.02 -16.47
N VAL A 273 20.73 -3.48 -15.57
CA VAL A 273 21.00 -2.28 -14.80
C VAL A 273 20.88 -2.61 -13.32
N HIS A 274 21.92 -2.27 -12.56
CA HIS A 274 21.95 -2.37 -11.11
C HIS A 274 21.40 -1.09 -10.47
N PRO A 275 20.89 -1.18 -9.22
CA PRO A 275 20.66 0.01 -8.43
C PRO A 275 21.88 0.93 -8.37
N TYR A 276 21.66 2.24 -8.46
CA TYR A 276 22.75 3.22 -8.39
C TYR A 276 22.35 4.45 -7.59
N HIS A 277 23.32 5.05 -6.93
CA HIS A 277 23.11 6.32 -6.24
C HIS A 277 22.90 7.44 -7.27
N TYR A 278 21.80 8.19 -7.14
CA TYR A 278 21.54 9.33 -8.01
C TYR A 278 22.62 10.41 -7.88
N GLN A 279 22.99 11.01 -9.01
CA GLN A 279 23.94 12.13 -9.06
C GLN A 279 23.23 13.51 -9.15
N THR A 280 21.92 13.50 -8.98
CA THR A 280 21.01 14.67 -9.05
C THR A 280 19.97 14.54 -7.95
N VAL A 281 19.40 15.67 -7.49
CA VAL A 281 18.39 15.71 -6.41
C VAL A 281 16.97 15.90 -6.93
N CYS A 282 16.74 15.55 -8.20
CA CYS A 282 15.42 15.43 -8.80
C CYS A 282 15.50 14.54 -10.05
N THR A 283 14.36 13.97 -10.41
CA THR A 283 14.20 13.01 -11.51
C THR A 283 12.97 13.37 -12.34
N GLU A 284 12.98 13.12 -13.65
CA GLU A 284 11.77 13.11 -14.48
C GLU A 284 10.72 12.19 -13.86
N ASN A 285 9.46 12.61 -13.98
CA ASN A 285 8.35 11.80 -13.53
C ASN A 285 8.29 10.43 -14.23
N LEU A 286 7.80 9.46 -13.47
CA LEU A 286 7.47 8.10 -13.91
C LEU A 286 5.96 7.89 -13.77
N SER A 287 5.41 6.79 -14.29
CA SER A 287 3.98 6.51 -14.22
C SER A 287 3.67 5.49 -13.12
N PRO A 288 3.04 5.91 -12.01
CA PRO A 288 2.47 5.00 -11.02
C PRO A 288 1.03 4.58 -11.37
N SER A 289 0.62 4.74 -12.62
CA SER A 289 -0.75 4.39 -13.02
C SER A 289 -1.01 2.89 -12.86
N TRP A 290 -2.30 2.54 -12.80
CA TRP A 290 -2.75 1.17 -12.54
C TRP A 290 -2.06 0.12 -13.43
N ASN A 291 -2.07 0.34 -14.75
CA ASN A 291 -1.48 -0.62 -15.69
C ASN A 291 0.03 -0.76 -15.50
N GLU A 292 0.72 0.36 -15.33
CA GLU A 292 2.16 0.42 -15.19
C GLU A 292 2.59 -0.26 -13.91
N SER A 293 1.98 0.08 -12.78
CA SER A 293 2.27 -0.56 -11.47
C SER A 293 2.01 -2.07 -11.47
N HIS A 294 0.92 -2.53 -12.09
CA HIS A 294 0.66 -3.97 -12.22
C HIS A 294 1.64 -4.65 -13.18
N THR A 295 2.11 -3.95 -14.21
CA THR A 295 3.13 -4.47 -15.12
C THR A 295 4.49 -4.56 -14.45
N ASP A 296 4.85 -3.59 -13.61
CA ASP A 296 6.08 -3.58 -12.80
C ASP A 296 6.16 -4.81 -11.88
N VAL A 297 5.04 -5.21 -11.29
CA VAL A 297 4.92 -6.43 -10.47
C VAL A 297 5.16 -7.70 -11.30
N ASP A 298 4.76 -7.73 -12.57
CA ASP A 298 4.90 -8.86 -13.52
C ASP A 298 4.52 -10.23 -12.95
N GLY A 299 3.35 -10.32 -12.30
CA GLY A 299 2.92 -11.58 -11.68
C GLY A 299 3.84 -12.06 -10.57
N GLY A 300 4.58 -11.14 -9.93
CA GLY A 300 5.42 -11.40 -8.78
C GLY A 300 6.93 -11.40 -9.06
N LYS A 301 7.37 -11.13 -10.30
CA LYS A 301 8.79 -11.08 -10.65
C LYS A 301 9.47 -9.76 -10.32
N MET A 302 8.69 -8.67 -10.21
CA MET A 302 9.19 -7.33 -9.86
C MET A 302 10.29 -6.82 -10.82
N ASP A 303 10.19 -7.12 -12.11
CA ASP A 303 11.30 -6.97 -13.08
C ASP A 303 11.02 -6.03 -14.28
N ASN A 304 9.87 -5.35 -14.29
CA ASN A 304 9.44 -4.53 -15.42
C ASN A 304 9.56 -3.01 -15.21
N PHE A 305 9.99 -2.54 -14.03
CA PHE A 305 10.14 -1.12 -13.68
C PHE A 305 10.83 -0.27 -14.77
N LEU A 306 11.98 -0.72 -15.28
CA LEU A 306 12.70 0.01 -16.32
C LEU A 306 11.95 0.03 -17.65
N LYS A 307 11.19 -1.02 -17.96
CA LYS A 307 10.42 -1.10 -19.21
C LYS A 307 9.24 -0.14 -19.18
N MET A 308 8.59 0.01 -18.02
CA MET A 308 7.44 0.88 -17.85
C MET A 308 7.77 2.36 -17.86
N THR A 309 9.03 2.74 -17.70
CA THR A 309 9.48 4.13 -17.92
C THR A 309 9.13 4.70 -19.30
N LYS A 310 8.93 3.85 -20.32
CA LYS A 310 8.49 4.26 -21.67
C LYS A 310 7.02 4.71 -21.75
N SER A 311 6.23 4.47 -20.71
CA SER A 311 4.85 4.98 -20.60
C SER A 311 4.80 6.52 -20.55
N VAL A 312 5.90 7.15 -20.14
CA VAL A 312 6.07 8.59 -20.10
C VAL A 312 7.25 8.99 -20.99
N PRO A 313 7.14 10.06 -21.80
CA PRO A 313 8.25 10.53 -22.61
C PRO A 313 9.43 10.93 -21.74
N SER A 314 10.64 10.55 -22.14
CA SER A 314 11.89 11.00 -21.52
C SER A 314 12.85 11.46 -22.61
N THR A 315 13.47 12.62 -22.40
CA THR A 315 14.55 13.12 -23.28
C THR A 315 15.94 12.92 -22.67
N ILE A 316 15.99 12.53 -21.40
CA ILE A 316 17.19 12.44 -20.58
C ILE A 316 17.66 10.98 -20.47
N ASP A 317 16.74 10.08 -20.15
CA ASP A 317 16.99 8.65 -19.98
C ASP A 317 16.02 7.83 -20.85
N PRO A 318 16.28 7.75 -22.17
CA PRO A 318 15.42 7.02 -23.09
C PRO A 318 15.46 5.50 -22.86
N THR A 319 16.40 5.01 -22.04
CA THR A 319 16.55 3.57 -21.76
C THR A 319 15.85 3.12 -20.48
N GLY A 320 15.45 4.06 -19.63
CA GLY A 320 14.61 3.81 -18.46
C GLY A 320 15.34 3.44 -17.18
N THR A 321 16.66 3.67 -17.13
CA THR A 321 17.48 3.33 -15.96
C THR A 321 17.10 4.09 -14.69
N ARG A 322 16.51 5.28 -14.80
CA ARG A 322 16.13 6.15 -13.68
C ARG A 322 15.25 5.48 -12.66
N ALA A 323 14.45 4.48 -13.03
CA ALA A 323 13.65 3.73 -12.08
C ALA A 323 14.49 3.00 -11.00
N MET A 324 15.77 2.73 -11.27
CA MET A 324 16.69 2.00 -10.36
C MET A 324 17.56 2.92 -9.49
N GLY A 325 17.41 4.23 -9.59
CA GLY A 325 18.19 5.13 -8.75
C GLY A 325 17.70 5.13 -7.30
N PHE A 326 18.59 5.52 -6.38
CA PHE A 326 18.28 5.70 -4.97
C PHE A 326 19.07 6.86 -4.38
N TYR A 327 18.60 7.34 -3.23
CA TYR A 327 19.25 8.35 -2.39
C TYR A 327 19.84 7.74 -1.11
N THR A 328 20.78 8.46 -0.51
CA THR A 328 21.48 8.05 0.72
C THR A 328 21.38 9.12 1.80
N GLU A 329 21.99 8.88 2.96
CA GLU A 329 22.13 9.88 4.02
C GLU A 329 22.92 11.12 3.59
N ALA A 330 23.70 11.04 2.50
CA ALA A 330 24.40 12.21 1.96
C ALA A 330 23.41 13.21 1.32
N ASP A 331 22.29 12.73 0.79
CA ASP A 331 21.28 13.54 0.12
C ASP A 331 20.15 13.93 1.08
N LEU A 332 19.73 13.00 1.94
CA LEU A 332 18.59 13.12 2.85
C LEU A 332 19.01 12.87 4.32
N PRO A 333 20.04 13.55 4.85
CA PRO A 333 20.57 13.28 6.19
C PRO A 333 19.53 13.43 7.30
N SER A 334 18.57 14.36 7.16
CA SER A 334 17.56 14.60 8.20
C SER A 334 16.57 13.45 8.30
N TYR A 335 16.10 12.92 7.17
CA TYR A 335 15.19 11.78 7.14
C TYR A 335 15.87 10.49 7.57
N TYR A 336 17.10 10.23 7.10
CA TYR A 336 17.88 9.08 7.56
C TYR A 336 18.10 9.12 9.08
N ASP A 337 18.45 10.29 9.63
CA ASP A 337 18.66 10.46 11.06
C ASP A 337 17.35 10.35 11.87
N ALA A 338 16.24 10.90 11.37
CA ALA A 338 14.93 10.74 11.99
C ALA A 338 14.46 9.27 12.01
N ALA A 339 14.52 8.59 10.86
CA ALA A 339 14.16 7.18 10.73
C ALA A 339 15.05 6.26 11.58
N ALA A 340 16.34 6.57 11.70
CA ALA A 340 17.28 5.78 12.50
C ALA A 340 17.14 5.99 14.01
N ARG A 341 16.74 7.18 14.47
CA ARG A 341 16.62 7.52 15.91
C ARG A 341 15.24 7.22 16.49
N PHE A 342 14.19 7.49 15.72
CA PHE A 342 12.82 7.20 16.12
C PHE A 342 12.41 5.80 15.66
N ALA A 343 11.22 5.67 15.11
CA ALA A 343 10.69 4.41 14.61
C ALA A 343 10.32 4.54 13.13
N THR A 344 10.63 3.51 12.34
CA THR A 344 10.34 3.40 10.91
C THR A 344 9.83 2.00 10.56
N SER A 345 9.51 1.74 9.30
CA SER A 345 9.15 0.40 8.82
C SER A 345 9.68 0.15 7.42
N ASP A 346 10.10 -1.09 7.19
CA ASP A 346 10.44 -1.64 5.87
C ASP A 346 9.31 -2.50 5.27
N ARG A 347 8.10 -2.39 5.84
CA ARG A 347 6.86 -3.10 5.45
C ARG A 347 5.62 -2.20 5.52
N PHE A 348 5.80 -0.89 5.30
CA PHE A 348 4.69 0.04 5.10
C PHE A 348 4.48 0.30 3.61
N PHE A 349 3.26 0.10 3.12
CA PHE A 349 2.90 0.12 1.70
C PHE A 349 1.88 1.20 1.41
N SER A 350 1.82 1.67 0.16
CA SER A 350 0.63 2.38 -0.30
C SER A 350 -0.56 1.40 -0.39
N PRO A 351 -1.82 1.83 -0.24
CA PRO A 351 -2.95 0.90 -0.23
C PRO A 351 -3.25 0.19 -1.56
N LEU A 352 -2.81 0.71 -2.70
CA LEU A 352 -3.02 0.04 -3.98
C LEU A 352 -1.96 0.37 -5.05
N LEU A 353 -1.86 -0.53 -6.03
CA LEU A 353 -1.14 -0.35 -7.29
C LEU A 353 -1.87 0.63 -8.22
N ALA A 354 -1.88 1.90 -7.84
CA ALA A 354 -2.43 3.00 -8.63
C ALA A 354 -1.74 4.32 -8.27
N ASN A 355 -2.15 5.38 -8.95
CA ASN A 355 -1.62 6.71 -8.70
C ASN A 355 -2.16 7.34 -7.41
N THR A 356 -1.63 8.52 -7.13
CA THR A 356 -1.90 9.41 -5.98
C THR A 356 -3.36 9.48 -5.54
N ASN A 357 -4.31 9.79 -6.44
CA ASN A 357 -5.67 10.12 -6.02
C ASN A 357 -6.40 8.92 -5.40
N PRO A 358 -6.46 7.74 -6.05
CA PRO A 358 -6.96 6.52 -5.41
C PRO A 358 -6.27 6.20 -4.08
N ASN A 359 -4.94 6.28 -3.98
CA ASN A 359 -4.22 6.00 -2.74
C ASN A 359 -4.59 6.98 -1.61
N ARG A 360 -4.71 8.28 -1.93
CA ARG A 360 -5.16 9.29 -0.97
C ARG A 360 -6.63 9.13 -0.56
N MET A 361 -7.49 8.56 -1.40
CA MET A 361 -8.87 8.23 -0.98
C MET A 361 -8.87 7.23 0.18
N TYR A 362 -7.93 6.27 0.21
CA TYR A 362 -7.79 5.34 1.33
C TYR A 362 -7.37 6.03 2.64
N LEU A 363 -6.59 7.12 2.59
CA LEU A 363 -6.25 7.89 3.81
C LEU A 363 -7.46 8.55 4.47
N PHE A 364 -8.52 8.83 3.72
CA PHE A 364 -9.70 9.48 4.26
C PHE A 364 -10.87 8.52 4.46
N THR A 365 -11.01 7.51 3.60
CA THR A 365 -12.21 6.67 3.53
C THR A 365 -11.93 5.17 3.66
N ALA A 366 -10.67 4.77 3.83
CA ALA A 366 -10.19 3.38 3.81
C ALA A 366 -10.56 2.59 2.53
N THR A 367 -11.04 3.25 1.47
CA THR A 367 -11.35 2.69 0.15
C THR A 367 -11.11 3.74 -0.93
N SER A 368 -11.02 3.34 -2.19
CA SER A 368 -11.15 4.24 -3.35
C SER A 368 -12.54 4.16 -3.96
N PHE A 369 -13.47 3.41 -3.35
CA PHE A 369 -14.86 3.20 -3.78
C PHE A 369 -14.95 2.88 -5.28
N GLY A 370 -14.05 1.99 -5.71
CA GLY A 370 -13.91 1.51 -7.08
C GLY A 370 -12.91 2.28 -7.93
N ASN A 371 -12.40 3.45 -7.53
CA ASN A 371 -11.58 4.26 -8.43
C ASN A 371 -10.15 3.71 -8.56
N THR A 372 -9.69 3.57 -9.80
CA THR A 372 -8.32 3.12 -10.16
C THR A 372 -7.50 4.22 -10.82
N THR A 373 -8.12 5.37 -11.05
CA THR A 373 -7.55 6.55 -11.69
C THR A 373 -8.09 7.82 -11.02
N PRO A 374 -7.47 8.99 -11.24
CA PRO A 374 -7.99 10.26 -10.77
C PRO A 374 -9.39 10.50 -11.34
N GLN A 375 -10.36 10.74 -10.46
CA GLN A 375 -11.74 11.03 -10.84
C GLN A 375 -12.09 12.47 -10.48
N SER A 376 -12.82 13.15 -11.37
CA SER A 376 -13.48 14.40 -11.02
C SER A 376 -14.56 14.12 -9.97
N PRO A 377 -14.61 14.88 -8.86
CA PRO A 377 -15.67 14.71 -7.89
C PRO A 377 -17.04 15.05 -8.53
N PRO A 378 -18.12 14.36 -8.14
CA PRO A 378 -19.46 14.72 -8.57
C PRO A 378 -19.83 16.12 -8.05
N ALA A 379 -20.91 16.71 -8.60
CA ALA A 379 -21.42 17.99 -8.13
C ALA A 379 -21.67 17.94 -6.62
N GLY A 380 -20.82 18.66 -5.88
CA GLY A 380 -20.89 18.72 -4.44
C GLY A 380 -19.94 17.82 -3.63
N GLY A 381 -19.03 17.10 -4.29
CA GLY A 381 -17.98 16.31 -3.67
C GLY A 381 -18.37 14.84 -3.48
N PHE A 382 -17.37 13.99 -3.29
CA PHE A 382 -17.54 12.58 -2.92
C PHE A 382 -18.27 12.48 -1.57
N THR A 383 -19.25 11.58 -1.49
CA THR A 383 -20.15 11.42 -0.33
C THR A 383 -19.79 10.23 0.55
N GLN A 384 -18.69 9.55 0.25
CA GLN A 384 -18.15 8.50 1.09
C GLN A 384 -17.76 9.08 2.44
N THR A 385 -18.20 8.42 3.51
CA THR A 385 -17.81 8.79 4.88
C THR A 385 -16.30 8.78 5.01
N THR A 386 -15.79 9.86 5.58
CA THR A 386 -14.39 10.08 5.86
C THR A 386 -14.10 9.92 7.34
N ILE A 387 -12.83 9.71 7.68
CA ILE A 387 -12.37 9.75 9.08
C ILE A 387 -12.73 11.08 9.76
N PHE A 388 -12.76 12.19 9.01
CA PHE A 388 -13.13 13.50 9.53
C PHE A 388 -14.60 13.57 9.97
N GLU A 389 -15.52 12.94 9.23
CA GLU A 389 -16.92 12.80 9.66
C GLU A 389 -17.05 11.94 10.92
N LEU A 390 -16.28 10.84 11.02
CA LEU A 390 -16.25 10.01 12.24
C LEU A 390 -15.71 10.79 13.44
N LEU A 391 -14.68 11.61 13.25
CA LEU A 391 -14.14 12.49 14.29
C LEU A 391 -15.18 13.53 14.74
N ASP A 392 -15.92 14.15 13.82
CA ASP A 392 -17.00 15.08 14.17
C ASP A 392 -18.13 14.39 14.94
N GLN A 393 -18.52 13.19 14.52
CA GLN A 393 -19.54 12.40 15.22
C GLN A 393 -19.09 11.97 16.62
N ALA A 394 -17.78 11.73 16.81
CA ALA A 394 -17.18 11.41 18.10
C ALA A 394 -16.90 12.65 18.98
N GLY A 395 -17.16 13.86 18.49
CA GLY A 395 -16.84 15.11 19.20
C GLY A 395 -15.33 15.38 19.31
N VAL A 396 -14.54 14.86 18.39
CA VAL A 396 -13.08 14.94 18.38
C VAL A 396 -12.63 16.07 17.45
N SER A 397 -11.80 16.97 17.97
CA SER A 397 -11.32 18.13 17.21
C SER A 397 -10.30 17.72 16.15
N TRP A 398 -10.44 18.25 14.93
CA TRP A 398 -9.50 17.99 13.84
C TRP A 398 -9.15 19.24 13.02
N ARG A 399 -8.02 19.17 12.30
CA ARG A 399 -7.56 20.23 11.39
C ARG A 399 -6.84 19.69 10.17
N TYR A 400 -7.03 20.39 9.06
CA TYR A 400 -6.33 20.14 7.81
C TYR A 400 -5.48 21.35 7.45
N TYR A 401 -4.17 21.18 7.36
CA TYR A 401 -3.26 22.21 6.89
C TYR A 401 -2.91 22.03 5.42
N TYR A 402 -3.00 23.10 4.63
CA TYR A 402 -2.56 23.10 3.23
C TYR A 402 -1.41 24.07 2.96
N ARG A 403 -0.64 23.79 1.91
CA ARG A 403 0.40 24.69 1.39
C ARG A 403 -0.09 25.46 0.17
N ALA A 404 0.42 26.67 -0.02
CA ALA A 404 0.21 27.55 -1.16
C ALA A 404 -1.22 28.05 -1.38
N LYS A 405 -2.17 27.20 -1.80
CA LYS A 405 -3.55 27.60 -2.11
C LYS A 405 -4.55 26.58 -1.60
N ALA A 406 -5.67 27.04 -1.03
CA ALA A 406 -6.71 26.16 -0.51
C ALA A 406 -7.20 25.16 -1.58
N THR A 407 -7.32 25.62 -2.82
CA THR A 407 -7.75 24.81 -3.99
C THR A 407 -6.84 23.63 -4.32
N SER A 408 -5.66 23.53 -3.71
CA SER A 408 -4.78 22.37 -3.84
C SER A 408 -5.05 21.27 -2.81
N SER A 409 -5.93 21.52 -1.83
CA SER A 409 -6.23 20.56 -0.76
C SER A 409 -7.09 19.42 -1.28
N PHE A 410 -6.63 18.18 -1.10
CA PHE A 410 -7.36 17.00 -1.55
C PHE A 410 -8.75 16.86 -0.91
N ILE A 411 -8.93 17.31 0.34
CA ILE A 411 -10.23 17.29 1.05
C ILE A 411 -11.34 18.07 0.32
N GLN A 412 -11.01 19.05 -0.54
CA GLN A 412 -12.03 19.78 -1.31
C GLN A 412 -12.81 18.89 -2.29
N GLN A 413 -12.27 17.71 -2.62
CA GLN A 413 -12.97 16.74 -3.46
C GLN A 413 -14.10 16.02 -2.72
N PHE A 414 -14.18 16.13 -1.39
CA PHE A 414 -15.16 15.45 -0.56
C PHE A 414 -16.25 16.41 -0.09
N SER A 415 -17.46 15.90 0.07
CA SER A 415 -18.63 16.68 0.45
C SER A 415 -18.52 17.32 1.84
N ILE A 416 -17.75 16.70 2.77
CA ILE A 416 -17.43 17.25 4.09
C ILE A 416 -16.77 18.63 4.02
N TYR A 417 -16.04 18.95 2.95
CA TYR A 417 -15.42 20.28 2.83
C TYR A 417 -16.45 21.42 2.86
N LYS A 418 -17.68 21.18 2.40
CA LYS A 418 -18.74 22.20 2.45
C LYS A 418 -19.14 22.57 3.87
N THR A 419 -19.20 21.58 4.76
CA THR A 419 -19.55 21.78 6.17
C THR A 419 -18.37 22.28 6.97
N ASP A 420 -17.16 21.83 6.63
CA ASP A 420 -15.98 21.96 7.49
C ASP A 420 -14.83 22.76 6.89
N SER A 421 -15.10 23.57 5.85
CA SER A 421 -14.09 24.45 5.22
C SER A 421 -13.31 25.33 6.21
N ALA A 422 -13.91 25.73 7.34
CA ALA A 422 -13.24 26.51 8.38
C ALA A 422 -12.11 25.74 9.11
N LYS A 423 -12.13 24.40 9.07
CA LYS A 423 -11.08 23.53 9.61
C LYS A 423 -9.95 23.27 8.61
N VAL A 424 -10.07 23.79 7.39
CA VAL A 424 -9.06 23.69 6.33
C VAL A 424 -8.33 25.01 6.22
N VAL A 425 -7.10 25.06 6.75
CA VAL A 425 -6.37 26.31 6.93
C VAL A 425 -4.98 26.23 6.29
N PRO A 426 -4.40 27.35 5.87
CA PRO A 426 -3.03 27.35 5.38
C PRO A 426 -2.06 26.98 6.51
N LEU A 427 -1.00 26.24 6.19
CA LEU A 427 0.06 25.88 7.13
C LEU A 427 0.86 27.12 7.57
N GLY A 428 1.20 27.99 6.61
CA GLY A 428 2.03 29.17 6.82
C GLY A 428 3.45 29.07 6.28
N ASN A 429 4.18 30.19 6.36
CA ASN A 429 5.58 30.31 5.94
C ASN A 429 5.87 29.79 4.52
N ASP A 430 4.91 29.95 3.61
CA ASP A 430 5.11 29.73 2.17
C ASP A 430 5.01 31.05 1.40
N THR A 431 5.55 31.06 0.17
CA THR A 431 5.66 32.27 -0.67
C THR A 431 4.29 32.84 -1.09
N ALA A 432 3.21 32.07 -0.95
CA ALA A 432 1.86 32.49 -1.32
C ALA A 432 1.04 32.95 -0.10
N ASN A 433 1.46 32.63 1.12
CA ASN A 433 0.74 32.95 2.34
C ASN A 433 1.68 33.41 3.46
N THR A 434 2.20 34.63 3.32
CA THR A 434 3.14 35.26 4.26
C THR A 434 2.53 35.66 5.60
N ASN A 435 1.19 35.60 5.75
CA ASN A 435 0.48 36.10 6.94
C ASN A 435 -0.18 35.00 7.80
N ALA A 436 -0.18 33.74 7.38
CA ALA A 436 -0.83 32.68 8.14
C ALA A 436 0.17 31.88 8.96
N ALA A 437 0.65 32.41 10.09
CA ALA A 437 1.47 31.65 11.04
C ALA A 437 0.66 30.57 11.80
N ASN A 438 -0.21 29.80 11.13
CA ASN A 438 -1.15 28.91 11.79
C ASN A 438 -0.43 27.71 12.41
N TRP A 439 0.33 26.92 11.67
CA TRP A 439 1.00 25.74 12.25
C TRP A 439 1.99 26.11 13.36
N GLN A 440 2.86 27.08 13.10
CA GLN A 440 3.90 27.50 14.04
C GLN A 440 3.32 28.09 15.33
N ALA A 441 2.17 28.77 15.27
CA ALA A 441 1.49 29.27 16.47
C ALA A 441 0.65 28.18 17.14
N ASP A 442 -0.11 27.40 16.37
CA ASP A 442 -1.02 26.37 16.85
C ASP A 442 -0.26 25.27 17.60
N ILE A 443 0.87 24.80 17.06
CA ILE A 443 1.64 23.69 17.63
C ILE A 443 2.21 24.03 19.02
N GLN A 444 2.46 25.31 19.29
CA GLN A 444 2.97 25.81 20.57
C GLN A 444 1.88 25.92 21.65
N ASN A 445 0.60 25.78 21.29
CA ASN A 445 -0.53 25.91 22.20
C ASN A 445 -1.31 24.59 22.32
N GLU A 446 -0.80 23.65 23.12
CA GLU A 446 -1.41 22.32 23.35
C GLU A 446 -2.91 22.42 23.69
N ALA A 447 -3.31 23.40 24.52
CA ALA A 447 -4.68 23.57 24.96
C ALA A 447 -5.68 23.90 23.83
N LYS A 448 -5.19 24.40 22.69
CA LYS A 448 -5.99 24.72 21.50
C LYS A 448 -5.65 23.84 20.30
N LEU A 449 -4.64 22.98 20.42
CA LEU A 449 -4.20 22.13 19.34
C LEU A 449 -5.27 21.04 19.09
N PRO A 450 -5.72 20.84 17.84
CA PRO A 450 -6.65 19.77 17.49
C PRO A 450 -6.10 18.38 17.83
N GLN A 451 -6.97 17.45 18.16
CA GLN A 451 -6.59 16.07 18.51
C GLN A 451 -6.10 15.27 17.29
N VAL A 452 -6.63 15.56 16.10
CA VAL A 452 -6.18 14.93 14.85
C VAL A 452 -5.82 15.99 13.83
N ILE A 453 -4.62 15.90 13.27
CA ILE A 453 -4.11 16.89 12.31
C ILE A 453 -3.63 16.18 11.05
N PHE A 454 -4.15 16.61 9.91
CA PHE A 454 -3.62 16.27 8.60
C PHE A 454 -2.82 17.44 8.04
N ILE A 455 -1.63 17.15 7.54
CA ILE A 455 -0.83 18.11 6.78
C ILE A 455 -0.77 17.63 5.34
N GLU A 456 -1.22 18.49 4.43
CA GLU A 456 -1.16 18.28 2.99
C GLU A 456 0.22 18.64 2.43
N ARG A 457 0.56 17.99 1.31
CA ARG A 457 1.80 18.21 0.56
C ARG A 457 1.95 19.63 0.02
N GLY A 458 3.20 19.99 -0.29
CA GLY A 458 3.60 21.26 -0.90
C GLY A 458 3.60 21.30 -2.43
N GLY A 459 2.71 20.59 -3.13
CA GLY A 459 2.94 20.26 -4.54
C GLY A 459 2.96 21.44 -5.51
N THR A 460 2.04 22.39 -5.39
CA THR A 460 2.02 23.57 -6.28
C THR A 460 3.22 24.52 -6.11
N ILE A 461 4.06 24.30 -5.09
CA ILE A 461 5.28 25.06 -4.80
C ILE A 461 6.53 24.18 -4.82
N GLY A 462 6.41 22.92 -5.27
CA GLY A 462 7.54 21.99 -5.43
C GLY A 462 8.22 21.57 -4.11
N LEU A 463 7.45 21.50 -3.02
CA LEU A 463 7.93 21.05 -1.70
C LEU A 463 7.34 19.70 -1.28
N ASP A 464 6.58 19.05 -2.17
CA ASP A 464 6.02 17.72 -1.96
C ASP A 464 6.99 16.57 -2.25
N GLU A 465 8.19 16.91 -2.73
CA GLU A 465 9.21 15.95 -3.15
C GLU A 465 8.75 15.06 -4.32
N HIS A 466 7.71 15.42 -5.05
CA HIS A 466 7.32 14.70 -6.27
C HIS A 466 8.51 14.70 -7.27
N PRO A 467 8.64 13.71 -8.18
CA PRO A 467 9.53 13.86 -9.33
C PRO A 467 9.38 15.24 -10.01
N ASP A 468 10.44 15.74 -10.62
CA ASP A 468 10.66 17.12 -11.08
C ASP A 468 10.95 18.15 -9.96
N ALA A 469 10.51 17.88 -8.72
CA ALA A 469 10.84 18.71 -7.57
C ALA A 469 12.20 18.33 -6.95
N ASN A 470 12.83 19.31 -6.30
CA ASN A 470 14.10 19.11 -5.61
C ASN A 470 13.86 18.45 -4.24
N ILE A 471 14.28 17.19 -4.08
CA ILE A 471 14.03 16.39 -2.88
C ILE A 471 14.62 17.01 -1.61
N GLN A 472 15.77 17.67 -1.73
CA GLN A 472 16.44 18.32 -0.61
C GLN A 472 15.64 19.51 -0.07
N LYS A 473 14.99 20.28 -0.96
CA LYS A 473 14.15 21.42 -0.57
C LYS A 473 12.86 20.98 0.10
N GLY A 474 12.19 19.95 -0.43
CA GLY A 474 11.00 19.38 0.19
C GLY A 474 11.31 18.79 1.57
N ALA A 475 12.39 18.01 1.68
CA ALA A 475 12.83 17.46 2.96
C ALA A 475 13.23 18.54 3.97
N ALA A 476 13.87 19.62 3.53
CA ALA A 476 14.23 20.75 4.39
C ALA A 476 12.98 21.50 4.88
N ASP A 477 11.97 21.64 4.05
CA ASP A 477 10.69 22.25 4.44
C ASP A 477 9.95 21.39 5.48
N ALA A 478 9.82 20.09 5.21
CA ALA A 478 9.23 19.13 6.14
C ALA A 478 9.92 19.17 7.52
N VAL A 479 11.25 19.16 7.54
CA VAL A 479 11.99 19.11 8.80
C VAL A 479 11.98 20.46 9.52
N ASN A 480 12.34 21.55 8.84
CA ASN A 480 12.56 22.84 9.50
C ASN A 480 11.25 23.57 9.83
N ASN A 481 10.22 23.43 8.99
CA ASN A 481 8.98 24.17 9.16
C ASN A 481 7.85 23.35 9.81
N ILE A 482 7.99 22.02 9.88
CA ILE A 482 6.95 21.14 10.44
C ILE A 482 7.47 20.33 11.63
N ILE A 483 8.45 19.45 11.41
CA ILE A 483 8.88 18.45 12.41
C ILE A 483 9.66 19.08 13.58
N ILE A 484 10.64 19.94 13.33
CA ILE A 484 11.41 20.60 14.40
C ILE A 484 10.50 21.45 15.30
N PRO A 485 9.61 22.32 14.77
CA PRO A 485 8.63 23.04 15.58
C PRO A 485 7.76 22.13 16.44
N PHE A 486 7.33 20.99 15.90
CA PHE A 486 6.60 19.98 16.65
C PHE A 486 7.43 19.42 17.81
N MET A 487 8.65 18.98 17.55
CA MET A 487 9.56 18.40 18.55
C MET A 487 9.93 19.38 19.68
N GLN A 488 9.91 20.68 19.39
CA GLN A 488 10.22 21.74 20.36
C GLN A 488 8.97 22.31 21.05
N SER A 489 7.77 21.84 20.68
CA SER A 489 6.52 22.41 21.17
C SER A 489 6.09 21.89 22.54
N ALA A 490 5.22 22.64 23.21
CA ALA A 490 4.54 22.19 24.42
C ALA A 490 3.68 20.92 24.20
N SER A 491 3.30 20.64 22.95
CA SER A 491 2.48 19.49 22.57
C SER A 491 3.31 18.21 22.41
N TRP A 492 4.65 18.31 22.32
CA TRP A 492 5.57 17.18 22.14
C TRP A 492 5.28 16.01 23.08
N PRO A 493 5.18 16.18 24.43
CA PRO A 493 5.03 15.08 25.38
C PRO A 493 3.82 14.18 25.15
N ASN A 494 2.78 14.68 24.49
CA ASN A 494 1.47 14.05 24.36
C ASN A 494 1.07 13.81 22.90
N SER A 495 2.03 13.67 21.99
CA SER A 495 1.73 13.64 20.55
C SER A 495 2.53 12.60 19.79
N ALA A 496 2.00 12.21 18.63
CA ALA A 496 2.71 11.44 17.63
C ALA A 496 2.60 12.14 16.27
N PHE A 497 3.73 12.20 15.54
CA PHE A 497 3.80 12.71 14.19
C PHE A 497 4.22 11.59 13.23
N ILE A 498 3.49 11.41 12.14
CA ILE A 498 3.71 10.36 11.15
C ILE A 498 3.99 11.04 9.81
N LEU A 499 5.21 10.89 9.29
CA LEU A 499 5.57 11.27 7.92
C LEU A 499 5.52 10.02 7.03
N THR A 500 4.83 10.09 5.91
CA THR A 500 4.86 9.06 4.85
C THR A 500 4.66 9.67 3.46
N TYR A 501 4.49 8.84 2.44
CA TYR A 501 4.32 9.20 1.03
C TYR A 501 3.00 8.62 0.51
N ASP A 502 2.48 9.10 -0.61
CA ASP A 502 1.18 8.70 -1.19
C ASP A 502 1.22 7.42 -2.04
N GLU A 503 2.34 7.14 -2.70
CA GLU A 503 2.67 5.92 -3.45
C GLU A 503 4.15 5.90 -3.89
N GLY A 504 4.57 4.89 -4.66
CA GLY A 504 5.97 4.61 -5.01
C GLY A 504 6.55 5.37 -6.20
N GLY A 505 5.76 6.11 -6.96
CA GLY A 505 6.15 6.95 -8.08
C GLY A 505 6.52 6.21 -9.37
N GLY A 506 6.42 4.88 -9.41
CA GLY A 506 7.03 4.04 -10.46
C GLY A 506 8.54 3.81 -10.28
N LEU A 507 9.08 4.19 -9.12
CA LEU A 507 10.45 3.91 -8.72
C LEU A 507 10.57 2.47 -8.21
N TYR A 508 11.72 1.85 -8.43
CA TYR A 508 11.95 0.45 -8.09
C TYR A 508 11.74 0.22 -6.59
N ASP A 509 10.94 -0.80 -6.28
CA ASP A 509 10.97 -1.49 -4.99
C ASP A 509 10.99 -2.98 -5.24
N HIS A 510 11.82 -3.69 -4.50
CA HIS A 510 12.05 -5.11 -4.71
C HIS A 510 11.03 -5.98 -3.99
N VAL A 511 10.31 -5.43 -3.01
CA VAL A 511 9.36 -6.20 -2.20
C VAL A 511 8.01 -6.21 -2.87
N LEU A 512 7.47 -7.42 -2.98
CA LEU A 512 6.14 -7.64 -3.52
C LEU A 512 5.09 -6.85 -2.72
N PRO A 513 4.09 -6.25 -3.41
CA PRO A 513 2.90 -5.77 -2.75
C PRO A 513 2.31 -6.85 -1.83
N ALA A 514 1.92 -6.42 -0.64
CA ALA A 514 1.35 -7.28 0.36
C ALA A 514 -0.09 -7.63 0.04
N ARG A 515 -0.56 -8.75 0.58
CA ARG A 515 -1.97 -9.12 0.53
C ARG A 515 -2.77 -8.37 1.55
N GLU A 516 -3.91 -7.87 1.12
CA GLU A 516 -4.74 -6.99 1.93
C GLU A 516 -6.21 -7.42 1.86
N ILE A 517 -6.94 -7.13 2.93
CA ILE A 517 -8.38 -7.34 2.97
C ILE A 517 -9.02 -6.29 2.07
N LYS A 518 -9.90 -6.73 1.15
CA LYS A 518 -10.69 -5.77 0.35
C LYS A 518 -11.47 -4.86 1.31
N PRO A 519 -11.51 -3.55 1.06
CA PRO A 519 -12.26 -2.66 1.92
C PRO A 519 -13.77 -2.96 1.88
N ASP A 520 -14.28 -3.33 0.71
CA ASP A 520 -15.70 -3.52 0.46
C ASP A 520 -15.93 -4.47 -0.74
N THR A 521 -17.18 -4.58 -1.19
CA THR A 521 -17.56 -5.41 -2.36
C THR A 521 -17.54 -4.65 -3.68
N ILE A 522 -17.03 -3.41 -3.73
CA ILE A 522 -17.01 -2.56 -4.92
C ILE A 522 -15.80 -2.97 -5.77
N ALA A 523 -16.08 -3.45 -6.99
CA ALA A 523 -15.04 -3.83 -7.93
C ALA A 523 -14.26 -2.61 -8.46
N PRO A 524 -13.00 -2.79 -8.89
CA PRO A 524 -12.25 -1.74 -9.58
C PRO A 524 -12.95 -1.28 -10.86
N LYS A 525 -13.09 0.03 -11.01
CA LYS A 525 -13.57 0.70 -12.23
C LYS A 525 -12.40 0.78 -13.19
N LEU A 526 -12.28 -0.22 -14.05
CA LEU A 526 -11.20 -0.32 -15.03
C LEU A 526 -11.64 0.33 -16.36
N PRO A 527 -10.98 1.41 -16.82
CA PRO A 527 -11.16 1.89 -18.18
C PRO A 527 -10.82 0.83 -19.22
N ALA A 528 -11.31 1.00 -20.45
CA ALA A 528 -10.97 0.10 -21.54
C ALA A 528 -9.44 0.06 -21.76
N GLY A 529 -8.89 -1.16 -21.85
CA GLY A 529 -7.44 -1.38 -21.99
C GLY A 529 -6.69 -1.44 -20.66
N TYR A 530 -7.36 -1.32 -19.51
CA TYR A 530 -6.72 -1.53 -18.22
C TYR A 530 -6.55 -3.02 -17.93
N VAL A 531 -5.41 -3.36 -17.31
CA VAL A 531 -5.15 -4.73 -16.87
C VAL A 531 -6.16 -5.11 -15.77
N PRO A 532 -6.72 -6.33 -15.81
CA PRO A 532 -7.55 -6.80 -14.72
C PRO A 532 -6.80 -6.82 -13.39
N GLY A 533 -7.48 -6.47 -12.31
CA GLY A 533 -6.92 -6.48 -10.95
C GLY A 533 -8.00 -6.20 -9.90
N ASP A 534 -7.58 -5.94 -8.67
CA ASP A 534 -8.45 -5.90 -7.49
C ASP A 534 -7.90 -5.03 -6.36
N PHE A 535 -8.68 -4.82 -5.31
CA PHE A 535 -8.26 -4.09 -4.11
C PHE A 535 -7.85 -5.01 -2.94
N ASN A 536 -7.40 -6.24 -3.23
CA ASN A 536 -6.95 -7.24 -2.25
C ASN A 536 -5.41 -7.35 -2.16
N GLN A 537 -4.72 -6.30 -2.60
CA GLN A 537 -3.28 -6.13 -2.53
C GLN A 537 -2.99 -4.67 -2.18
N SER A 538 -1.87 -4.43 -1.52
CA SER A 538 -1.28 -3.11 -1.38
C SER A 538 -0.71 -2.62 -2.72
N GLY A 539 -0.12 -1.43 -2.72
CA GLY A 539 0.86 -1.00 -3.71
C GLY A 539 2.28 -1.33 -3.27
N PHE A 540 3.26 -0.56 -3.73
CA PHE A 540 4.66 -0.73 -3.36
C PHE A 540 4.95 -0.21 -1.95
N ARG A 541 6.09 -0.65 -1.38
CA ARG A 541 6.56 -0.09 -0.12
C ARG A 541 6.90 1.39 -0.29
N ILE A 542 6.58 2.16 0.73
CA ILE A 542 6.81 3.60 0.81
C ILE A 542 7.48 3.94 2.16
N PRO A 543 8.26 5.04 2.24
CA PRO A 543 8.86 5.44 3.51
C PRO A 543 7.81 5.80 4.57
N ILE A 544 8.11 5.48 5.83
CA ILE A 544 7.38 5.99 6.99
C ILE A 544 8.34 6.34 8.14
N ILE A 545 8.08 7.45 8.83
CA ILE A 545 8.77 7.83 10.07
C ILE A 545 7.71 8.19 11.11
N VAL A 546 7.75 7.51 12.26
CA VAL A 546 6.90 7.78 13.43
C VAL A 546 7.73 8.50 14.48
N ILE A 547 7.43 9.78 14.71
CA ILE A 547 8.18 10.70 15.57
C ILE A 547 7.32 11.02 16.79
N SER A 548 7.75 10.59 17.97
CA SER A 548 7.03 10.80 19.23
C SER A 548 7.98 10.61 20.41
N PRO A 549 7.75 11.26 21.57
CA PRO A 549 8.45 10.92 22.80
C PRO A 549 8.14 9.49 23.28
N TRP A 550 7.02 8.93 22.82
CA TRP A 550 6.58 7.57 23.12
C TRP A 550 7.03 6.55 22.07
N ALA A 551 7.62 7.00 20.96
CA ALA A 551 8.13 6.09 19.94
C ALA A 551 9.28 5.25 20.52
N ARG A 552 9.34 3.97 20.14
CA ARG A 552 10.49 3.11 20.45
C ARG A 552 11.73 3.68 19.76
N PRO A 553 12.79 4.00 20.49
CA PRO A 553 14.00 4.53 19.88
C PRO A 553 14.67 3.47 19.00
N ASN A 554 15.20 3.92 17.87
CA ASN A 554 15.95 3.12 16.89
C ASN A 554 15.18 1.92 16.33
N PHE A 555 13.86 1.98 16.31
CA PHE A 555 13.00 0.84 16.01
C PHE A 555 12.70 0.71 14.51
N VAL A 556 12.65 -0.54 14.04
CA VAL A 556 12.22 -0.88 12.68
C VAL A 556 11.09 -1.89 12.80
N SER A 557 9.93 -1.53 12.26
CA SER A 557 8.82 -2.43 12.11
C SER A 557 8.95 -3.25 10.83
N HIS A 558 8.72 -4.55 10.97
CA HIS A 558 8.63 -5.54 9.88
C HIS A 558 7.20 -6.05 9.67
N THR A 559 6.21 -5.38 10.25
CA THR A 559 4.80 -5.78 10.15
C THR A 559 4.19 -5.07 8.95
N THR A 560 3.59 -5.85 8.05
CA THR A 560 2.83 -5.33 6.89
C THR A 560 1.74 -4.38 7.32
N ARG A 561 1.76 -3.17 6.76
CA ARG A 561 0.75 -2.13 6.98
C ARG A 561 0.58 -1.24 5.75
N ASP A 562 -0.53 -0.50 5.72
CA ASP A 562 -0.76 0.61 4.81
C ASP A 562 -1.45 1.77 5.57
N TYR A 563 -2.00 2.76 4.84
CA TYR A 563 -2.71 3.90 5.43
C TYR A 563 -3.88 3.54 6.35
N THR A 564 -4.53 2.40 6.13
CA THR A 564 -5.63 1.97 6.99
C THR A 564 -5.15 1.65 8.41
N SER A 565 -3.85 1.43 8.60
CA SER A 565 -3.24 1.32 9.93
C SER A 565 -3.13 2.67 10.66
N ILE A 566 -2.92 3.78 9.92
CA ILE A 566 -2.96 5.15 10.47
C ILE A 566 -4.39 5.48 10.89
N LEU A 567 -5.36 5.18 10.02
CA LEU A 567 -6.78 5.33 10.33
C LEU A 567 -7.15 4.53 11.56
N ARG A 568 -6.72 3.28 11.62
CA ARG A 568 -7.01 2.39 12.73
C ARG A 568 -6.43 2.90 14.05
N LEU A 569 -5.21 3.46 14.05
CA LEU A 569 -4.64 4.13 15.22
C LEU A 569 -5.52 5.29 15.71
N ILE A 570 -6.01 6.12 14.79
CA ILE A 570 -6.91 7.25 15.09
C ILE A 570 -8.25 6.74 15.65
N GLU A 571 -8.83 5.71 15.05
CA GLU A 571 -10.09 5.10 15.44
C GLU A 571 -10.01 4.51 16.86
N ASP A 572 -9.01 3.67 17.13
CA ASP A 572 -8.80 3.07 18.45
C ASP A 572 -8.54 4.13 19.52
N ARG A 573 -7.93 5.27 19.14
CA ARG A 573 -7.64 6.37 20.07
C ARG A 573 -8.84 7.26 20.36
N PHE A 574 -9.64 7.60 19.34
CA PHE A 574 -10.59 8.71 19.40
C PHE A 574 -12.04 8.34 19.03
N VAL A 575 -12.24 7.27 18.25
CA VAL A 575 -13.53 6.91 17.62
C VAL A 575 -14.03 5.57 18.18
N ALA A 576 -14.02 5.41 19.51
CA ALA A 576 -14.56 4.21 20.15
C ALA A 576 -16.10 4.14 19.99
N PRO A 577 -16.74 2.95 20.00
CA PRO A 577 -18.20 2.83 19.93
C PRO A 577 -18.95 3.69 20.97
N ALA A 578 -18.35 3.91 22.14
CA ALA A 578 -18.93 4.71 23.21
C ALA A 578 -18.92 6.23 22.94
N THR A 579 -18.09 6.72 22.02
CA THR A 579 -18.04 8.14 21.63
C THR A 579 -18.98 8.44 20.45
N LEU A 580 -19.50 7.42 19.76
CA LEU A 580 -20.31 7.58 18.57
C LEU A 580 -21.83 7.56 18.84
N PRO A 581 -22.64 8.19 17.96
CA PRO A 581 -24.09 8.02 17.97
C PRO A 581 -24.51 6.55 17.76
N PRO A 582 -25.66 6.12 18.31
CA PRO A 582 -26.16 4.76 18.11
C PRO A 582 -26.30 4.40 16.62
N GLY A 583 -25.75 3.25 16.22
CA GLY A 583 -25.82 2.73 14.86
C GLY A 583 -24.72 3.21 13.92
N VAL A 584 -23.83 4.11 14.36
CA VAL A 584 -22.62 4.48 13.62
C VAL A 584 -21.54 3.43 13.83
N ASN A 585 -20.87 3.08 12.75
CA ASN A 585 -19.77 2.14 12.73
C ASN A 585 -18.44 2.88 13.04
N PRO A 586 -17.59 2.41 13.99
CA PRO A 586 -16.33 3.07 14.31
C PRO A 586 -15.18 2.82 13.33
N TRP A 587 -15.44 2.08 12.25
CA TRP A 587 -14.51 1.87 11.14
C TRP A 587 -15.22 2.19 9.82
N LEU A 588 -14.45 2.65 8.83
CA LEU A 588 -14.96 3.08 7.53
C LEU A 588 -15.25 1.89 6.61
N THR A 589 -14.41 0.84 6.66
CA THR A 589 -14.49 -0.32 5.76
C THR A 589 -14.12 -1.64 6.47
N LEU A 590 -14.00 -2.74 5.75
CA LEU A 590 -13.41 -3.96 6.30
C LEU A 590 -11.89 -3.89 6.42
N ARG A 591 -11.20 -3.00 5.69
CA ARG A 591 -9.73 -2.97 5.65
C ARG A 591 -9.14 -2.37 6.93
N ASP A 592 -9.53 -1.15 7.27
CA ASP A 592 -9.22 -0.49 8.56
C ASP A 592 -9.75 -1.24 9.79
N LYS A 593 -10.94 -1.84 9.69
CA LYS A 593 -11.45 -2.74 10.76
C LYS A 593 -10.47 -3.87 11.11
N ASN A 594 -9.70 -4.35 10.14
CA ASN A 594 -8.79 -5.48 10.34
C ASN A 594 -7.31 -5.07 10.31
N ALA A 595 -7.01 -3.79 10.08
CA ALA A 595 -5.65 -3.27 10.08
C ALA A 595 -5.01 -3.40 11.48
N ASP A 596 -3.68 -3.55 11.49
CA ASP A 596 -2.91 -3.36 12.71
C ASP A 596 -2.81 -1.86 13.02
N ASN A 597 -2.94 -1.49 14.29
CA ASN A 597 -3.07 -0.10 14.69
C ASN A 597 -1.74 0.62 14.98
N MET A 598 -0.60 0.07 14.53
CA MET A 598 0.73 0.68 14.69
C MET A 598 1.21 0.80 16.14
N MET A 599 0.61 0.08 17.09
CA MET A 599 1.01 0.18 18.51
C MET A 599 2.45 -0.24 18.77
N GLU A 600 3.03 -1.08 17.92
CA GLU A 600 4.42 -1.53 18.09
C GLU A 600 5.45 -0.42 17.96
N PHE A 601 5.11 0.67 17.24
CA PHE A 601 5.98 1.83 17.12
C PHE A 601 6.16 2.54 18.46
N PHE A 602 5.28 2.29 19.44
CA PHE A 602 5.26 2.96 20.73
C PHE A 602 5.64 2.04 21.90
N ASP A 603 6.17 2.63 22.96
CA ASP A 603 6.33 2.01 24.26
C ASP A 603 5.72 2.91 25.35
N PHE A 604 4.50 2.58 25.76
CA PHE A 604 3.80 3.28 26.83
C PHE A 604 4.08 2.71 28.23
N SER A 605 4.86 1.63 28.34
CA SER A 605 5.06 0.91 29.60
C SER A 605 6.14 1.54 30.48
N ALA A 606 7.13 2.19 29.86
CA ALA A 606 8.34 2.69 30.53
C ALA A 606 8.40 4.22 30.63
N GLY A 607 7.28 4.91 30.42
CA GLY A 607 7.26 6.37 30.23
C GLY A 607 7.90 6.80 28.88
N PRO A 608 7.81 8.09 28.52
CA PRO A 608 8.31 8.58 27.24
C PRO A 608 9.83 8.51 27.15
N GLN A 609 10.35 7.56 26.34
CA GLN A 609 11.79 7.32 26.15
C GLN A 609 12.52 8.49 25.48
N LEU A 610 11.80 9.26 24.66
CA LEU A 610 12.34 10.38 23.89
C LEU A 610 11.71 11.71 24.35
N LEU A 611 11.40 11.84 25.65
CA LEU A 611 10.84 13.09 26.20
C LEU A 611 11.71 14.31 25.88
N ASN A 612 13.03 14.15 25.99
CA ASN A 612 13.98 15.10 25.42
C ASN A 612 14.18 14.76 23.95
N ALA A 613 13.59 15.58 23.08
CA ALA A 613 13.65 15.36 21.64
C ALA A 613 15.13 15.33 21.14
N PRO A 614 15.54 14.29 20.39
CA PRO A 614 16.88 14.26 19.81
C PRO A 614 17.05 15.36 18.77
N VAL A 615 18.28 15.84 18.60
CA VAL A 615 18.62 16.76 17.50
C VAL A 615 18.71 15.95 16.21
N ILE A 616 17.90 16.32 15.22
CA ILE A 616 17.94 15.75 13.87
C ILE A 616 18.99 16.49 13.05
N LYS A 617 19.74 15.77 12.20
CA LYS A 617 20.68 16.36 11.24
C LYS A 617 20.02 17.43 10.36
N THR A 618 20.78 18.48 10.06
CA THR A 618 20.35 19.53 9.12
C THR A 618 20.23 18.97 7.71
N GLN A 619 19.12 19.26 7.06
CA GLN A 619 18.89 18.92 5.66
C GLN A 619 19.54 19.97 4.74
N PRO A 620 20.49 19.60 3.86
CA PRO A 620 21.01 20.50 2.84
C PRO A 620 19.91 20.90 1.85
N THR A 621 20.09 22.04 1.19
CA THR A 621 19.22 22.54 0.11
C THR A 621 20.00 22.99 -1.13
N SER A 622 21.31 22.76 -1.12
CA SER A 622 22.25 23.21 -2.15
C SER A 622 22.39 22.23 -3.32
N GLY A 623 21.82 21.03 -3.22
CA GLY A 623 21.77 20.07 -4.30
C GLY A 623 21.09 20.67 -5.53
N VAL A 624 21.70 20.48 -6.70
CA VAL A 624 21.22 21.03 -7.95
C VAL A 624 20.53 19.94 -8.75
N CYS A 625 19.36 20.26 -9.29
CA CYS A 625 18.69 19.48 -10.31
C CYS A 625 19.54 19.43 -11.57
N LYS A 626 20.24 18.32 -11.78
CA LYS A 626 21.10 18.10 -12.95
C LYS A 626 20.51 16.96 -13.76
N ASN A 627 19.50 17.32 -14.55
CA ASN A 627 18.78 16.44 -15.45
C ASN A 627 19.70 15.49 -16.24
N SER A 628 20.84 15.95 -16.76
CA SER A 628 21.78 15.10 -17.51
C SER A 628 22.44 13.96 -16.71
N GLN A 629 22.30 13.95 -15.37
CA GLN A 629 22.89 12.96 -14.46
C GLN A 629 21.85 12.03 -13.82
N GLU A 630 20.62 12.03 -14.33
CA GLU A 630 19.51 11.23 -13.79
C GLU A 630 19.60 9.74 -14.14
N LYS A 631 20.41 9.38 -15.13
CA LYS A 631 20.56 8.01 -15.64
C LYS A 631 21.67 7.23 -14.96
N ALA A 632 21.61 5.90 -15.06
CA ALA A 632 22.64 5.01 -14.56
C ALA A 632 24.00 5.32 -15.22
N PRO A 633 25.11 5.22 -14.47
CA PRO A 633 26.45 5.37 -15.05
C PRO A 633 26.66 4.41 -16.23
N GLY A 634 27.06 4.96 -17.39
CA GLY A 634 27.33 4.18 -18.60
C GLY A 634 26.17 4.11 -19.61
N PHE A 635 25.03 4.74 -19.31
CA PHE A 635 23.89 4.90 -20.22
C PHE A 635 23.78 6.34 -20.74
#